data_AF-A0A498SNW7-F1
#
_entry.id   AF-A0A498SNW7-F1
#
_cell.length_a   1.000
_cell.length_b   1.000
_cell.length_c   1.000
_cell.angle_alpha   90.00
_cell.angle_beta   90.00
_cell.angle_gamma   90.00
#
_symmetry.space_group_name_H-M   'P 1'
#
loop_
_entity.id
_entity.type
_entity.pdbx_description
1 polymer ?
#
loop_
_entity_poly.entity_id
_entity_poly.type
_entity_poly.pdbx_seq_one_letter_code
_entity_poly.pdbx_strand_id
1 'polypeptide(L)'
;MASPTAAELPMKRRIFRDPNDAFLECCRDRQLPDACLNKCNFNSYNQQTLMLMYLQQYACPIKAMREMQFCAAQGRDHRPCCLRNGITTTLAGAKCLTFCDQRPGNKRKFLKAND
;
A
#
# COMPACT_ATOMS: atom_id res chain seq x y z
N MET A 1 -16.00 -44.74 -20.35
CA MET A 1 -15.40 -43.91 -19.28
C MET A 1 -15.81 -42.47 -19.57
N ALA A 2 -16.71 -41.90 -18.77
CA ALA A 2 -17.28 -40.58 -19.02
C ALA A 2 -16.39 -39.48 -18.42
N SER A 3 -16.03 -38.49 -19.22
CA SER A 3 -15.31 -37.28 -18.79
C SER A 3 -16.19 -36.45 -17.85
N PRO A 4 -15.66 -35.94 -16.72
CA PRO A 4 -16.41 -35.05 -15.86
C PRO A 4 -16.49 -33.65 -16.47
N THR A 5 -17.71 -33.13 -16.59
CA THR A 5 -18.06 -31.78 -17.06
C THR A 5 -17.67 -30.71 -16.04
N ALA A 6 -17.40 -29.51 -16.57
CA ALA A 6 -16.95 -28.31 -15.86
C ALA A 6 -18.03 -27.66 -14.95
N ALA A 7 -18.71 -28.45 -14.11
CA ALA A 7 -19.85 -27.99 -13.30
C ALA A 7 -19.58 -27.85 -11.79
N GLU A 8 -18.39 -28.19 -11.28
CA GLU A 8 -18.11 -28.08 -9.84
C GLU A 8 -16.72 -27.49 -9.56
N LEU A 9 -16.48 -26.25 -10.00
CA LEU A 9 -15.45 -25.45 -9.35
C LEU A 9 -16.08 -24.87 -8.07
N PRO A 10 -15.59 -25.25 -6.87
CA PRO A 10 -16.12 -24.70 -5.64
C PRO A 10 -15.94 -23.18 -5.72
N MET A 11 -17.03 -22.43 -5.54
CA MET A 11 -16.96 -20.99 -5.28
C MET A 11 -16.01 -20.83 -4.09
N LYS A 12 -14.74 -20.57 -4.39
CA LYS A 12 -13.69 -20.29 -3.45
C LYS A 12 -14.18 -19.07 -2.71
N ARG A 13 -14.81 -19.28 -1.54
CA ARG A 13 -15.29 -18.20 -0.67
C ARG A 13 -14.14 -17.22 -0.63
N ARG A 14 -14.34 -16.01 -1.17
CA ARG A 14 -13.36 -14.95 -0.97
C ARG A 14 -13.30 -14.77 0.53
N ILE A 15 -12.29 -15.36 1.16
CA ILE A 15 -12.01 -15.11 2.56
C ILE A 15 -11.77 -13.61 2.62
N PHE A 16 -12.71 -12.90 3.22
CA PHE A 16 -12.57 -11.47 3.42
C PHE A 16 -11.49 -11.32 4.50
N ARG A 17 -10.24 -11.19 4.04
CA ARG A 17 -9.12 -10.90 4.92
C ARG A 17 -9.27 -9.47 5.42
N ASP A 18 -9.09 -9.26 6.70
CA ASP A 18 -9.05 -7.92 7.27
C ASP A 18 -7.97 -7.08 6.54
N PRO A 19 -8.29 -5.85 6.08
CA PRO A 19 -7.31 -5.03 5.37
C PRO A 19 -6.06 -4.70 6.18
N ASN A 20 -6.17 -4.55 7.50
CA ASN A 20 -5.00 -4.32 8.36
C ASN A 20 -4.16 -5.59 8.50
N ASP A 21 -4.76 -6.77 8.57
CA ASP A 21 -4.01 -8.03 8.58
C ASP A 21 -3.23 -8.21 7.28
N ALA A 22 -3.85 -7.92 6.14
CA ALA A 22 -3.17 -7.96 4.84
C ALA A 22 -2.03 -6.95 4.74
N PHE A 23 -2.23 -5.74 5.28
CA PHE A 23 -1.21 -4.70 5.29
C PHE A 23 -0.02 -5.10 6.19
N LEU A 24 -0.29 -5.51 7.42
CA LEU A 24 0.75 -5.91 8.39
C LEU A 24 1.56 -7.12 7.92
N GLU A 25 0.90 -8.14 7.36
CA GLU A 25 1.60 -9.30 6.80
C GLU A 25 2.55 -8.88 5.67
N CYS A 26 2.08 -8.07 4.71
CA CYS A 26 2.96 -7.58 3.65
C CYS A 26 4.15 -6.79 4.20
N CYS A 27 3.98 -5.99 5.25
CA CYS A 27 5.10 -5.28 5.88
C CYS A 27 6.13 -6.23 6.51
N ARG A 28 5.68 -7.35 7.09
CA ARG A 28 6.56 -8.41 7.61
C ARG A 28 7.29 -9.12 6.49
N ASP A 29 6.60 -9.48 5.41
CA ASP A 29 7.20 -10.13 4.23
C ASP A 29 8.25 -9.23 3.56
N ARG A 30 8.05 -7.91 3.62
CA ARG A 30 9.02 -6.90 3.15
C ARG A 30 10.11 -6.57 4.16
N GLN A 31 10.14 -7.25 5.31
CA GLN A 31 11.16 -7.12 6.34
C GLN A 31 11.34 -5.67 6.83
N LEU A 32 10.22 -4.95 6.98
CA LEU A 32 10.27 -3.61 7.55
C LEU A 32 10.67 -3.66 9.04
N PRO A 33 11.41 -2.64 9.54
CA PRO A 33 11.76 -2.57 10.95
C PRO A 33 10.52 -2.60 11.86
N ASP A 34 10.65 -3.16 13.06
CA ASP A 34 9.55 -3.26 14.03
C ASP A 34 8.87 -1.92 14.32
N ALA A 35 9.66 -0.84 14.37
CA ALA A 35 9.14 0.53 14.53
C ALA A 35 8.12 0.93 13.44
N CYS A 36 8.24 0.35 12.24
CA CYS A 36 7.32 0.54 11.12
C CYS A 36 6.13 -0.41 11.16
N LEU A 37 6.28 -1.63 11.71
CA LEU A 37 5.20 -2.62 11.77
C LEU A 37 4.01 -2.09 12.60
N ASN A 38 4.28 -1.34 13.67
CA ASN A 38 3.27 -0.65 14.47
C ASN A 38 2.48 0.43 13.69
N LYS A 39 2.93 0.78 12.49
CA LYS A 39 2.27 1.72 11.57
C LYS A 39 1.67 1.04 10.34
N CYS A 40 1.80 -0.28 10.19
CA CYS A 40 1.15 -1.03 9.09
C CYS A 40 -0.31 -1.35 9.41
N ASN A 41 -1.09 -0.31 9.69
CA ASN A 41 -2.51 -0.36 10.02
C ASN A 41 -3.14 0.98 9.61
N PHE A 42 -4.31 0.95 8.96
CA PHE A 42 -4.97 2.14 8.40
C PHE A 42 -5.38 3.19 9.44
N ASN A 43 -5.55 2.81 10.72
CA ASN A 43 -5.81 3.78 11.80
C ASN A 43 -4.56 4.58 12.20
N SER A 44 -3.38 4.00 11.96
CA SER A 44 -2.09 4.57 12.39
C SER A 44 -1.25 5.13 11.24
N TYR A 45 -1.47 4.62 10.02
CA TYR A 45 -0.81 5.07 8.80
C TYR A 45 -1.53 6.29 8.22
N ASN A 46 -1.29 7.44 8.82
CA ASN A 46 -1.99 8.69 8.52
C ASN A 46 -1.01 9.86 8.31
N GLN A 47 -1.55 11.04 8.00
CA GLN A 47 -0.76 12.25 7.73
C GLN A 47 0.22 12.60 8.86
N GLN A 48 -0.20 12.49 10.12
CA GLN A 48 0.66 12.81 11.27
C GLN A 48 1.86 11.85 11.33
N THR A 49 1.62 10.54 11.22
CA THR A 49 2.70 9.55 11.17
C THR A 49 3.66 9.84 10.01
N LEU A 50 3.15 10.11 8.81
CA LEU A 50 3.98 10.42 7.65
C LEU A 50 4.80 11.70 7.84
N MET A 51 4.23 12.74 8.46
CA MET A 51 4.92 13.98 8.77
C MET A 51 6.05 13.76 9.79
N LEU A 52 5.80 13.00 10.85
CA LEU A 52 6.82 12.69 11.86
C LEU A 52 7.94 11.82 11.28
N MET A 53 7.62 10.87 10.40
CA MET A 53 8.63 10.10 9.65
C MET A 53 9.50 11.01 8.78
N TYR A 54 8.90 12.00 8.11
CA TYR A 54 9.60 12.94 7.22
C TYR A 54 10.54 13.85 8.00
N LEU A 55 10.08 14.38 9.13
CA LEU A 55 10.87 15.19 10.05
C LEU A 55 11.90 14.36 10.86
N GLN A 56 11.99 13.05 10.63
CA GLN A 56 12.85 12.12 11.38
C GLN A 56 12.57 12.12 12.89
N GLN A 57 11.35 12.47 13.30
CA GLN A 57 10.88 12.47 14.68
C GLN A 57 10.19 11.16 15.07
N TYR A 58 10.21 10.16 14.19
CA TYR A 58 9.63 8.85 14.42
C TYR A 58 10.64 7.76 14.07
N ALA A 59 10.67 6.70 14.87
CA ALA A 59 11.66 5.62 14.72
C ALA A 59 11.54 4.85 13.40
N CYS A 60 10.34 4.80 12.79
CA CYS A 60 10.21 4.29 11.42
C CYS A 60 10.71 5.35 10.43
N PRO A 61 11.76 5.08 9.63
CA PRO A 61 12.33 6.08 8.74
C PRO A 61 11.45 6.31 7.50
N ILE A 62 11.46 7.53 6.95
CA ILE A 62 10.66 7.90 5.77
C ILE A 62 10.90 7.00 4.54
N LYS A 63 12.10 6.42 4.42
CA LYS A 63 12.43 5.47 3.34
C LYS A 63 11.53 4.22 3.34
N ALA A 64 11.03 3.79 4.49
CA ALA A 64 10.11 2.65 4.62
C ALA A 64 8.71 2.96 4.05
N MET A 65 8.35 4.24 3.92
CA MET A 65 7.05 4.67 3.38
C MET A 65 6.77 4.05 2.01
N ARG A 66 7.80 3.88 1.16
CA ARG A 66 7.63 3.28 -0.17
C ARG A 66 6.99 1.88 -0.08
N GLU A 67 7.54 1.04 0.77
CA GLU A 67 7.08 -0.33 0.99
C GLU A 67 5.76 -0.36 1.76
N MET A 68 5.61 0.49 2.78
CA MET A 68 4.35 0.61 3.51
C MET A 68 3.19 1.00 2.59
N GLN A 69 3.37 2.01 1.74
CA GLN A 69 2.36 2.41 0.76
C GLN A 69 2.10 1.30 -0.28
N PHE A 70 3.13 0.56 -0.71
CA PHE A 70 2.97 -0.61 -1.56
C PHE A 70 2.05 -1.65 -0.90
N CYS A 71 2.31 -1.96 0.37
CA CYS A 71 1.55 -2.94 1.12
C CYS A 71 0.11 -2.49 1.39
N ALA A 72 -0.10 -1.23 1.79
CA ALA A 72 -1.43 -0.66 1.96
C ALA A 72 -2.27 -0.72 0.66
N ALA A 73 -1.62 -0.52 -0.49
CA ALA A 73 -2.26 -0.61 -1.80
C ALA A 73 -2.29 -2.03 -2.39
N GLN A 74 -1.78 -3.04 -1.69
CA GLN A 74 -1.71 -4.43 -2.14
C GLN A 74 -1.14 -4.60 -3.56
N GLY A 75 -0.20 -3.73 -3.96
CA GLY A 75 0.38 -3.75 -5.30
C GLY A 75 -0.56 -3.41 -6.45
N ARG A 76 -1.64 -2.64 -6.22
CA ARG A 76 -2.69 -2.34 -7.22
C ARG A 76 -2.67 -0.88 -7.68
N ASP A 77 -3.36 -0.63 -8.79
CA ASP A 77 -3.64 0.71 -9.29
C ASP A 77 -4.96 1.25 -8.74
N HIS A 78 -4.86 2.23 -7.85
CA HIS A 78 -6.00 2.92 -7.25
C HIS A 78 -6.29 4.29 -7.88
N ARG A 79 -5.63 4.67 -8.99
CA ARG A 79 -5.82 5.98 -9.62
C ARG A 79 -7.30 6.32 -9.88
N PRO A 80 -8.17 5.41 -10.38
CA PRO A 80 -9.59 5.72 -10.53
C PRO A 80 -10.30 6.07 -9.21
N CYS A 81 -9.94 5.39 -8.12
CA CYS A 81 -10.47 5.68 -6.80
C CYS A 81 -9.96 7.03 -6.28
N CYS A 82 -8.66 7.29 -6.39
CA CYS A 82 -8.06 8.56 -5.99
C CYS A 82 -8.64 9.76 -6.75
N LEU A 83 -8.87 9.61 -8.06
CA LEU A 83 -9.49 10.65 -8.88
C LEU A 83 -10.91 10.98 -8.40
N ARG A 84 -11.74 9.95 -8.15
CA ARG A 84 -13.10 10.15 -7.62
C ARG A 84 -13.13 10.81 -6.24
N ASN A 85 -12.10 10.58 -5.42
CA ASN A 85 -11.96 11.19 -4.10
C ASN A 85 -11.25 12.57 -4.14
N GLY A 86 -11.02 13.13 -5.33
CA GLY A 86 -10.46 14.48 -5.46
C GLY A 86 -9.00 14.61 -5.02
N ILE A 87 -8.21 13.53 -4.99
CA ILE A 87 -6.79 13.58 -4.60
C ILE A 87 -5.97 14.58 -5.45
N THR A 88 -6.43 14.86 -6.67
CA THR A 88 -5.81 15.82 -7.60
C THR A 88 -6.26 17.27 -7.41
N THR A 89 -7.15 17.59 -6.48
CA THR A 89 -7.61 18.98 -6.22
C THR A 89 -6.64 19.76 -5.33
N THR A 90 -5.66 19.08 -4.74
CA THR A 90 -4.57 19.71 -3.98
C THR A 90 -3.65 20.53 -4.90
N LEU A 91 -2.82 21.41 -4.32
CA LEU A 91 -1.80 22.17 -5.06
C LEU A 91 -0.83 21.27 -5.85
N ALA A 92 -0.63 20.03 -5.41
CA ALA A 92 0.24 19.07 -6.11
C ALA A 92 -0.40 18.49 -7.39
N GLY A 93 -1.71 18.65 -7.59
CA GLY A 93 -2.42 18.21 -8.78
C GLY A 93 -2.27 16.71 -9.06
N ALA A 94 -1.98 16.37 -10.31
CA ALA A 94 -1.79 14.99 -10.75
C ALA A 94 -0.57 14.29 -10.11
N LYS A 95 0.37 15.03 -9.47
CA LYS A 95 1.55 14.41 -8.84
C LYS A 95 1.17 13.42 -7.75
N CYS A 96 0.07 13.67 -7.03
CA CYS A 96 -0.46 12.77 -6.00
C CYS A 96 -0.84 11.38 -6.53
N LEU A 97 -1.21 11.27 -7.82
CA LEU A 97 -1.55 9.98 -8.43
C LEU A 97 -0.37 8.99 -8.47
N THR A 98 0.86 9.49 -8.34
CA THR A 98 2.06 8.66 -8.19
C THR A 98 2.00 7.76 -6.94
N PHE A 99 1.29 8.18 -5.89
CA PHE A 99 1.08 7.37 -4.69
C PHE A 99 -0.13 6.44 -4.78
N CYS A 100 -0.95 6.58 -5.83
CA CYS A 100 -2.15 5.77 -6.05
C CYS A 100 -1.89 4.56 -6.94
N ASP A 101 -0.93 4.64 -7.87
CA ASP A 101 -0.54 3.48 -8.68
C ASP A 101 0.63 2.75 -8.03
N GLN A 102 0.36 1.61 -7.43
CA GLN A 102 1.30 0.90 -6.59
C GLN A 102 1.71 -0.45 -7.16
N ARG A 103 1.46 -0.66 -8.46
CA ARG A 103 1.85 -1.89 -9.15
C ARG A 103 3.36 -2.14 -9.09
N PRO A 104 3.80 -3.40 -8.94
CA PRO A 104 5.21 -3.75 -9.11
C PRO A 104 5.76 -3.19 -10.42
N GLY A 105 6.97 -2.64 -10.41
CA GLY A 105 7.58 -2.03 -11.60
C GLY A 105 7.22 -0.57 -11.85
N ASN A 106 6.22 -0.02 -11.15
CA ASN A 106 6.01 1.43 -11.14
C ASN A 106 7.10 2.11 -10.30
N LYS A 107 8.25 2.42 -10.93
CA LYS A 107 9.40 3.06 -10.29
C LYS A 107 9.03 4.49 -9.91
N ARG A 108 8.60 4.70 -8.66
CA ARG A 108 8.41 6.07 -8.13
C ARG A 108 9.78 6.77 -8.09
N LYS A 109 9.96 7.73 -9.00
CA LYS A 109 11.20 8.52 -9.18
C LYS A 109 11.52 9.45 -8.00
N PHE A 110 10.63 9.57 -7.01
CA PHE A 110 10.73 10.56 -5.93
C PHE A 110 11.44 10.11 -4.64
N LEU A 111 11.68 8.81 -4.39
CA LEU A 111 12.59 8.38 -3.32
C LEU A 111 13.87 7.73 -3.88
N LYS A 112 14.57 8.43 -4.79
CA LYS A 112 16.02 8.41 -4.72
C LYS A 112 16.38 9.52 -3.75
N ALA A 113 16.31 9.24 -2.45
CA ALA A 113 17.04 10.06 -1.49
C ALA A 113 18.52 9.81 -1.81
N ASN A 114 19.26 10.90 -2.02
CA ASN A 114 20.67 10.94 -2.43
C ASN A 114 21.49 9.75 -1.90
N ASP A 115 21.99 8.93 -2.84
CA ASP A 115 23.32 8.34 -2.71
C ASP A 115 24.33 9.40 -3.18
#